data_AF-A0A328DY92-F1
#
_entry.id   AF-A0A328DY92-F1
#
_cell.length_a   1.000
_cell.length_b   1.000
_cell.length_c   1.000
_cell.angle_alpha   90.00
_cell.angle_beta   90.00
_cell.angle_gamma   90.00
#
_symmetry.space_group_name_H-M   'P 1'
#
loop_
_entity.id
_entity.type
_entity.pdbx_description
1 polymer ?
#
loop_
_entity_poly.entity_id
_entity_poly.type
_entity_poly.pdbx_seq_one_letter_code
_entity_poly.pdbx_strand_id
1 'polypeptide(L)'
;MFSCEVTEVMRLQGDFRLILPSQICLPRLRVLTLSGLTFNDHRPLNLLFGGPALEKLVIQDCDWEGGKSEVTISAPKLKQLTIEETHELYRPTEHASKSVTISAPEVEVFHYEGGILKSYHFHCPSSITDATLESHDFLPIEDLHIDHLSEVLTALQSVECLQLASYFVKALTHASVPVFKNLIRLDLSEDQVDLSSKELEKMLNQCPRVETLTFLGGISTDYCARRLLSSNLTCLSSTLKRISISYFNGNTSELFAVQFLLWKGTCLEKMDIYCYEGGDAPKEIGLFLSACHRSSETCELYVG
;
A
#
# COMPACT_ATOMS: atom_id res chain seq x y z
N MET A 1 -6.39 12.73 36.41
CA MET A 1 -7.30 13.15 35.33
C MET A 1 -6.58 14.24 34.54
N PHE A 2 -6.48 14.09 33.22
CA PHE A 2 -5.94 15.13 32.34
C PHE A 2 -7.06 15.57 31.39
N SER A 3 -7.38 16.86 31.34
CA SER A 3 -8.42 17.39 30.46
C SER A 3 -7.96 18.68 29.80
N CYS A 4 -8.30 18.83 28.52
CA CYS A 4 -8.09 20.08 27.78
C CYS A 4 -9.19 20.23 26.73
N GLU A 5 -9.93 21.34 26.78
CA GLU A 5 -11.07 21.58 25.88
C GLU A 5 -10.68 22.20 24.54
N VAL A 6 -9.43 22.63 24.37
CA VAL A 6 -8.97 23.35 23.17
C VAL A 6 -8.01 22.54 22.30
N THR A 7 -7.48 21.42 22.80
CA THR A 7 -6.50 20.63 22.04
C THR A 7 -7.18 19.93 20.85
N GLU A 8 -6.87 20.39 19.64
CA GLU A 8 -7.32 19.77 18.39
C GLU A 8 -6.28 18.82 17.79
N VAL A 9 -5.00 19.07 18.06
CA VAL A 9 -3.87 18.31 17.54
C VAL A 9 -2.97 17.91 18.70
N MET A 10 -2.64 16.63 18.79
CA MET A 10 -1.72 16.09 19.79
C MET A 10 -0.69 15.20 19.12
N ARG A 11 0.58 15.40 19.48
CA ARG A 11 1.69 14.56 19.02
C ARG A 11 2.48 14.11 20.24
N LEU A 12 2.65 12.81 20.39
CA LEU A 12 3.50 12.20 21.41
C LEU A 12 4.57 11.40 20.69
N GLN A 13 5.81 11.74 20.97
CA GLN A 13 6.96 11.11 20.32
C GLN A 13 8.09 10.88 21.33
N GLY A 14 8.71 9.71 21.24
CA GLY A 14 9.96 9.38 21.90
C GLY A 14 10.01 7.94 22.38
N ASP A 15 11.21 7.43 22.66
CA ASP A 15 11.46 6.03 22.99
C ASP A 15 11.23 5.73 24.47
N PHE A 16 9.97 5.78 24.92
CA PHE A 16 9.64 5.52 26.31
C PHE A 16 8.28 4.84 26.52
N ARG A 17 8.17 4.20 27.68
CA ARG A 17 6.91 3.62 28.16
C ARG A 17 5.94 4.73 28.56
N LEU A 18 4.78 4.75 27.91
CA LEU A 18 3.73 5.73 28.18
C LEU A 18 2.79 5.24 29.28
N ILE A 19 2.77 5.94 30.41
CA ILE A 19 1.82 5.70 31.50
C ILE A 19 0.74 6.77 31.45
N LEU A 20 -0.44 6.39 30.98
CA LEU A 20 -1.59 7.29 30.89
C LEU A 20 -2.39 7.28 32.20
N PRO A 21 -2.92 8.45 32.65
CA PRO A 21 -3.84 8.48 33.78
C PRO A 21 -5.12 7.70 33.48
N SER A 22 -5.84 7.33 34.53
CA SER A 22 -7.08 6.56 34.43
C SER A 22 -8.16 7.24 33.58
N GLN A 23 -8.13 8.56 33.44
CA GLN A 23 -9.05 9.33 32.58
C GLN A 23 -8.32 10.49 31.89
N ILE A 24 -8.49 10.53 30.57
CA ILE A 24 -8.10 11.62 29.69
C ILE A 24 -9.36 12.11 28.98
N CYS A 25 -9.56 13.43 28.90
CA CYS A 25 -10.68 14.03 28.18
C CYS A 25 -10.18 15.13 27.25
N LEU A 26 -10.16 14.82 25.94
CA LEU A 26 -9.77 15.74 24.88
C LEU A 26 -10.90 15.83 23.85
N PRO A 27 -12.03 16.47 24.20
CA PRO A 27 -13.26 16.40 23.42
C PRO A 27 -13.15 17.02 22.02
N ARG A 28 -12.17 17.90 21.79
CA ARG A 28 -11.91 18.54 20.49
C ARG A 28 -10.74 17.93 19.72
N LEU A 29 -10.13 16.85 20.22
CA LEU A 29 -9.00 16.21 19.55
C LEU A 29 -9.44 15.62 18.21
N ARG A 30 -8.84 16.12 17.12
CA ARG A 30 -9.10 15.70 15.73
C ARG A 30 -7.92 14.96 15.13
N VAL A 31 -6.69 15.30 15.52
CA VAL A 31 -5.46 14.68 15.00
C VAL A 31 -4.61 14.16 16.15
N LEU A 32 -4.27 12.88 16.12
CA LEU A 32 -3.39 12.23 17.07
C LEU A 32 -2.23 11.54 16.34
N THR A 33 -0.99 11.87 16.73
CA THR A 33 0.22 11.19 16.28
C THR A 33 0.93 10.58 17.47
N LEU A 34 1.25 9.29 17.38
CA LEU A 34 1.95 8.49 18.37
C LEU A 34 3.18 7.90 17.69
N SER A 35 4.39 8.13 18.23
CA SER A 35 5.64 7.69 17.62
C SER A 35 6.64 7.18 18.66
N GLY A 36 7.15 5.96 18.50
CA GLY A 36 8.16 5.35 19.38
C GLY A 36 7.67 4.95 20.77
N LEU A 37 6.36 4.86 20.99
CA LEU A 37 5.77 4.69 22.33
C LEU A 37 5.50 3.22 22.66
N THR A 38 5.83 2.82 23.88
CA THR A 38 5.42 1.51 24.42
C THR A 38 4.26 1.67 25.40
N PHE A 39 3.15 0.99 25.13
CA PHE A 39 1.94 1.00 25.94
C PHE A 39 1.90 -0.22 26.86
N ASN A 40 1.54 -0.02 28.13
CA ASN A 40 1.07 -1.09 29.03
C ASN A 40 -0.46 -1.04 29.23
N ASP A 41 -1.11 -0.08 28.58
CA ASP A 41 -2.54 0.14 28.66
C ASP A 41 -3.22 -0.39 27.39
N HIS A 42 -4.08 -1.37 27.57
CA HIS A 42 -4.80 -2.04 26.48
C HIS A 42 -6.23 -1.55 26.33
N ARG A 43 -6.59 -0.41 26.94
CA ARG A 43 -7.88 0.23 26.64
C ARG A 43 -7.89 0.71 25.18
N PRO A 44 -9.05 0.69 24.52
CA PRO A 44 -9.20 1.26 23.18
C PRO A 44 -8.66 2.69 23.05
N LEU A 45 -8.03 3.04 21.91
CA LEU A 45 -7.38 4.35 21.74
C LEU A 45 -8.31 5.57 21.94
N ASN A 46 -9.57 5.53 21.52
CA ASN A 46 -10.54 6.57 21.86
C ASN A 46 -10.75 6.75 23.36
N LEU A 47 -10.66 5.68 24.15
CA LEU A 47 -10.75 5.74 25.60
C LEU A 47 -9.43 6.19 26.24
N LEU A 48 -8.29 5.93 25.60
CA LEU A 48 -6.98 6.40 26.04
C LEU A 48 -6.83 7.91 25.92
N PHE A 49 -7.38 8.53 24.87
CA PHE A 49 -7.25 9.97 24.63
C PHE A 49 -8.57 10.75 24.79
N GLY A 50 -9.68 10.08 25.06
CA GLY A 50 -10.98 10.71 25.32
C GLY A 50 -11.49 11.62 24.19
N GLY A 51 -11.15 11.28 22.94
CA GLY A 51 -11.41 12.08 21.75
C GLY A 51 -12.48 11.47 20.84
N PRO A 52 -13.78 11.71 21.07
CA PRO A 52 -14.85 11.22 20.20
C PRO A 52 -14.86 11.89 18.81
N ALA A 53 -14.08 12.96 18.63
CA ALA A 53 -13.98 13.74 17.40
C ALA A 53 -12.73 13.42 16.56
N LEU A 54 -12.00 12.34 16.88
CA LEU A 54 -10.75 12.01 16.20
C LEU A 54 -11.01 11.68 14.72
N GLU A 55 -10.38 12.44 13.83
CA GLU A 55 -10.49 12.34 12.36
C GLU A 55 -9.24 11.74 11.72
N LYS A 56 -8.06 11.94 12.33
CA LYS A 56 -6.78 11.40 11.86
C LYS A 56 -5.98 10.78 12.99
N LEU A 57 -5.48 9.58 12.75
CA LEU A 57 -4.66 8.82 13.68
C LEU A 57 -3.41 8.31 12.95
N VAL A 58 -2.25 8.59 13.52
CA VAL A 58 -0.95 8.10 13.05
C VAL A 58 -0.30 7.36 14.21
N ILE A 59 0.05 6.09 13.99
CA ILE A 59 0.77 5.24 14.94
C ILE A 59 2.03 4.78 14.25
N GLN A 60 3.18 5.18 14.77
CA GLN A 60 4.49 4.85 14.21
C GLN A 60 5.34 4.21 15.28
N ASP A 61 5.97 3.08 14.97
CA ASP A 61 6.92 2.44 15.87
C ASP A 61 6.38 2.24 17.31
N CYS A 62 5.10 1.91 17.44
CA CYS A 62 4.45 1.74 18.74
C CYS A 62 4.18 0.28 19.05
N ASP A 63 4.39 -0.11 20.32
CA ASP A 63 4.14 -1.46 20.78
C ASP A 63 3.28 -1.51 22.05
N TRP A 64 2.60 -2.64 22.25
CA TRP A 64 1.76 -2.90 23.42
C TRP A 64 2.33 -4.10 24.19
N GLU A 65 2.98 -3.82 25.30
CA GLU A 65 3.47 -4.79 26.27
C GLU A 65 2.34 -5.19 27.25
N GLY A 66 2.46 -6.33 27.91
CA GLY A 66 1.58 -6.69 29.04
C GLY A 66 0.73 -7.95 28.86
N GLY A 67 1.00 -8.75 27.82
CA GLY A 67 0.50 -10.12 27.71
C GLY A 67 -0.92 -10.28 27.16
N LYS A 68 -1.62 -9.18 26.81
CA LYS A 68 -2.79 -9.30 25.92
C LYS A 68 -2.34 -9.53 24.49
N SER A 69 -2.93 -10.54 23.85
CA SER A 69 -2.66 -10.85 22.45
C SER A 69 -3.24 -9.82 21.48
N GLU A 70 -4.24 -9.04 21.90
CA GLU A 70 -5.02 -8.17 21.02
C GLU A 70 -5.14 -6.74 21.56
N VAL A 71 -4.99 -5.77 20.66
CA VAL A 71 -5.15 -4.32 20.89
C VAL A 71 -6.33 -3.82 20.06
N THR A 72 -7.10 -2.87 20.59
CA THR A 72 -8.25 -2.30 19.86
C THR A 72 -8.01 -0.82 19.54
N ILE A 73 -8.14 -0.47 18.27
CA ILE A 73 -8.26 0.91 17.78
C ILE A 73 -9.75 1.16 17.55
N SER A 74 -10.39 1.91 18.45
CA SER A 74 -11.79 2.34 18.24
C SER A 74 -11.80 3.84 18.06
N ALA A 75 -12.37 4.34 16.96
CA ALA A 75 -12.50 5.75 16.67
C ALA A 75 -13.61 5.98 15.63
N PRO A 76 -14.85 6.34 16.06
CA PRO A 76 -16.02 6.29 15.19
C PRO A 76 -16.01 7.30 14.03
N LYS A 77 -15.34 8.45 14.21
CA LYS A 77 -15.24 9.54 13.22
C LYS A 77 -13.91 9.57 12.47
N LEU A 78 -13.10 8.52 12.63
CA LEU A 78 -11.77 8.46 12.06
C LEU A 78 -11.88 8.32 10.55
N LYS A 79 -11.25 9.24 9.81
CA LYS A 79 -11.23 9.27 8.34
C LYS A 79 -9.91 8.79 7.77
N GLN A 80 -8.80 9.03 8.49
CA GLN A 80 -7.46 8.66 8.07
C GLN A 80 -6.76 7.87 9.17
N LEU A 81 -6.29 6.67 8.82
CA LEU A 81 -5.50 5.82 9.70
C LEU A 81 -4.16 5.50 9.05
N THR A 82 -3.09 5.83 9.76
CA THR A 82 -1.71 5.45 9.40
C THR A 82 -1.15 4.54 10.48
N ILE A 83 -0.63 3.38 10.08
CA ILE A 83 0.07 2.43 10.96
C ILE A 83 1.42 2.10 10.34
N GLU A 84 2.50 2.41 11.05
CA GLU A 84 3.86 2.07 10.69
C GLU A 84 4.42 1.14 11.77
N GLU A 85 4.76 -0.09 11.38
CA GLU A 85 5.31 -1.09 12.29
C GLU A 85 6.77 -0.80 12.63
N THR A 86 7.15 -1.11 13.87
CA THR A 86 8.54 -1.05 14.35
C THR A 86 9.46 -1.93 13.53
N HIS A 87 10.63 -1.38 13.17
CA HIS A 87 11.70 -2.12 12.52
C HIS A 87 12.33 -3.15 13.48
N GLU A 88 12.06 -4.45 13.31
CA GLU A 88 12.46 -5.54 14.22
C GLU A 88 13.93 -5.97 14.15
N LEU A 89 14.88 -5.04 13.98
CA LEU A 89 16.29 -5.36 14.36
C LEU A 89 16.42 -5.70 15.85
N TYR A 90 15.35 -5.45 16.63
CA TYR A 90 15.14 -5.93 17.99
C TYR A 90 13.94 -6.89 17.99
N ARG A 91 14.24 -8.18 18.14
CA ARG A 91 13.29 -9.30 18.18
C ARG A 91 11.96 -8.95 18.87
N PRO A 92 10.82 -9.46 18.38
CA PRO A 92 9.56 -9.35 19.10
C PRO A 92 9.75 -10.01 20.46
N THR A 93 9.52 -9.25 21.52
CA THR A 93 9.48 -9.85 22.85
C THR A 93 8.30 -10.81 22.89
N GLU A 94 8.39 -11.92 23.63
CA GLU A 94 7.28 -12.88 23.82
C GLU A 94 6.00 -12.24 24.40
N HIS A 95 6.04 -10.94 24.72
CA HIS A 95 5.02 -10.16 25.40
C HIS A 95 4.37 -9.06 24.55
N ALA A 96 4.77 -8.92 23.27
CA ALA A 96 4.16 -7.97 22.34
C ALA A 96 2.76 -8.43 21.89
N SER A 97 1.89 -7.46 21.59
CA SER A 97 0.57 -7.72 21.00
C SER A 97 0.72 -8.44 19.64
N LYS A 98 -0.11 -9.44 19.40
CA LYS A 98 -0.09 -10.27 18.18
C LYS A 98 -1.11 -9.82 17.13
N SER A 99 -2.17 -9.14 17.56
CA SER A 99 -3.20 -8.63 16.66
C SER A 99 -3.73 -7.26 17.05
N VAL A 100 -4.25 -6.55 16.06
CA VAL A 100 -4.85 -5.22 16.18
C VAL A 100 -6.23 -5.25 15.53
N THR A 101 -7.25 -4.95 16.32
CA THR A 101 -8.64 -4.81 15.85
C THR A 101 -9.01 -3.35 15.66
N ILE A 102 -9.43 -3.00 14.45
CA ILE A 102 -9.72 -1.65 14.00
C ILE A 102 -11.25 -1.50 13.85
N SER A 103 -11.82 -0.67 14.71
CA SER A 103 -13.23 -0.28 14.73
C SER A 103 -13.35 1.21 14.43
N ALA A 104 -13.25 1.53 13.15
CA ALA A 104 -13.37 2.87 12.58
C ALA A 104 -14.28 2.81 11.34
N PRO A 105 -15.61 2.99 11.49
CA PRO A 105 -16.57 2.81 10.41
C PRO A 105 -16.50 3.89 9.32
N GLU A 106 -15.94 5.07 9.60
CA GLU A 106 -15.85 6.20 8.67
C GLU A 106 -14.44 6.35 8.03
N VAL A 107 -13.56 5.35 8.15
CA VAL A 107 -12.19 5.44 7.65
C VAL A 107 -12.16 5.33 6.12
N GLU A 108 -11.72 6.40 5.46
CA GLU A 108 -11.69 6.51 4.00
C GLU A 108 -10.29 6.20 3.44
N VAL A 109 -9.25 6.58 4.19
CA VAL A 109 -7.84 6.43 3.81
C VAL A 109 -7.11 5.58 4.84
N PHE A 110 -6.50 4.49 4.36
CA PHE A 110 -5.67 3.60 5.17
C PHE A 110 -4.24 3.57 4.61
N HIS A 111 -3.26 3.90 5.44
CA HIS A 111 -1.86 3.78 5.09
C HIS A 111 -1.18 2.84 6.07
N TYR A 112 -0.42 1.90 5.52
CA TYR A 112 0.34 0.92 6.25
C TYR A 112 1.76 0.87 5.71
N GLU A 113 2.73 0.86 6.62
CA GLU A 113 4.15 0.64 6.31
C GLU A 113 4.70 -0.40 7.29
N GLY A 114 5.22 -1.52 6.78
CA GLY A 114 5.67 -2.58 7.68
C GLY A 114 5.90 -3.96 7.06
N GLY A 115 6.09 -4.94 7.94
CA GLY A 115 6.35 -6.35 7.59
C GLY A 115 5.14 -7.26 7.75
N ILE A 116 3.96 -6.70 8.04
CA ILE A 116 2.72 -7.39 8.44
C ILE A 116 3.00 -8.41 9.57
N LEU A 117 3.72 -7.93 10.58
CA LEU A 117 4.14 -8.72 11.74
C LEU A 117 2.95 -9.05 12.64
N LYS A 118 1.95 -8.15 12.70
CA LYS A 118 0.71 -8.33 13.46
C LYS A 118 -0.45 -8.69 12.52
N SER A 119 -1.43 -9.42 13.03
CA SER A 119 -2.71 -9.58 12.33
C SER A 119 -3.55 -8.31 12.50
N TYR A 120 -4.16 -7.82 11.43
CA TYR A 120 -4.99 -6.62 11.42
C TYR A 120 -6.43 -6.97 11.04
N HIS A 121 -7.35 -6.81 11.99
CA HIS A 121 -8.76 -7.12 11.79
C HIS A 121 -9.59 -5.83 11.69
N PHE A 122 -10.37 -5.71 10.61
CA PHE A 122 -11.23 -4.54 10.39
C PHE A 122 -12.70 -4.89 10.62
N HIS A 123 -13.39 -4.18 11.52
CA HIS A 123 -14.82 -4.38 11.75
C HIS A 123 -15.70 -3.80 10.63
N CYS A 124 -15.27 -2.73 9.98
CA CYS A 124 -16.03 -2.02 8.96
C CYS A 124 -15.11 -1.58 7.80
N PRO A 125 -14.47 -2.52 7.07
CA PRO A 125 -13.47 -2.17 6.07
C PRO A 125 -14.06 -1.54 4.80
N SER A 126 -15.37 -1.65 4.58
CA SER A 126 -16.03 -1.19 3.36
C SER A 126 -16.00 0.33 3.13
N SER A 127 -15.67 1.12 4.15
CA SER A 127 -15.49 2.56 4.02
C SER A 127 -14.13 2.95 3.45
N ILE A 128 -13.14 2.06 3.47
CA ILE A 128 -11.81 2.33 2.93
C ILE A 128 -11.92 2.36 1.41
N THR A 129 -11.68 3.54 0.83
CA THR A 129 -11.68 3.78 -0.62
C THR A 129 -10.26 3.93 -1.16
N ASP A 130 -9.33 4.39 -0.34
CA ASP A 130 -7.92 4.59 -0.69
C ASP A 130 -7.03 3.86 0.31
N ALA A 131 -6.16 2.99 -0.19
CA ALA A 131 -5.24 2.22 0.63
C ALA A 131 -3.82 2.25 0.09
N THR A 132 -2.84 2.34 0.99
CA THR A 132 -1.41 2.21 0.69
C THR A 132 -0.80 1.15 1.60
N LEU A 133 -0.13 0.16 1.02
CA LEU A 133 0.64 -0.85 1.72
C LEU A 133 2.10 -0.79 1.26
N GLU A 134 2.97 -0.22 2.10
CA GLU A 134 4.41 -0.08 1.92
C GLU A 134 5.17 -1.04 2.83
N SER A 135 6.42 -1.35 2.47
CA SER A 135 7.28 -2.29 3.19
C SER A 135 8.52 -1.60 3.74
N HIS A 136 9.02 -2.13 4.86
CA HIS A 136 10.39 -1.88 5.27
C HIS A 136 11.31 -2.77 4.42
N ASP A 137 12.18 -2.18 3.59
CA ASP A 137 13.10 -2.81 2.61
C ASP A 137 14.08 -3.89 3.14
N PHE A 138 13.88 -4.40 4.37
CA PHE A 138 14.88 -5.18 5.10
C PHE A 138 14.41 -6.57 5.56
N LEU A 139 13.11 -6.91 5.44
CA LEU A 139 12.62 -8.24 5.83
C LEU A 139 12.66 -9.23 4.66
N PRO A 140 13.21 -10.44 4.84
CA PRO A 140 13.05 -11.52 3.88
C PRO A 140 11.57 -11.92 3.73
N ILE A 141 11.14 -12.23 2.49
CA ILE A 141 9.75 -12.66 2.22
C ILE A 141 9.40 -13.94 3.00
N GLU A 142 10.40 -14.78 3.29
CA GLU A 142 10.23 -16.01 4.07
C GLU A 142 9.76 -15.75 5.51
N ASP A 143 10.05 -14.56 6.05
CA ASP A 143 9.65 -14.15 7.40
C ASP A 143 8.27 -13.45 7.41
N LEU A 144 7.67 -13.23 6.24
CA LEU A 144 6.36 -12.61 6.12
C LEU A 144 5.24 -13.56 6.54
N HIS A 145 4.35 -13.07 7.40
CA HIS A 145 3.14 -13.80 7.78
C HIS A 145 2.10 -13.73 6.66
N ILE A 146 2.16 -14.69 5.73
CA ILE A 146 1.30 -14.76 4.53
C ILE A 146 -0.19 -14.73 4.86
N ASP A 147 -0.60 -15.34 5.97
CA ASP A 147 -1.99 -15.33 6.41
C ASP A 147 -2.43 -13.91 6.80
N HIS A 148 -1.58 -13.14 7.48
CA HIS A 148 -1.89 -11.75 7.82
C HIS A 148 -1.98 -10.85 6.58
N LEU A 149 -1.08 -11.03 5.61
CA LEU A 149 -1.17 -10.31 4.33
C LEU A 149 -2.51 -10.63 3.64
N SER A 150 -2.90 -11.90 3.62
CA SER A 150 -4.16 -12.35 3.02
C SER A 150 -5.37 -11.71 3.71
N GLU A 151 -5.35 -11.60 5.04
CA GLU A 151 -6.40 -10.93 5.83
C GLU A 151 -6.50 -9.44 5.49
N VAL A 152 -5.37 -8.73 5.44
CA VAL A 152 -5.33 -7.29 5.10
C VAL A 152 -5.85 -7.06 3.68
N LEU A 153 -5.35 -7.82 2.69
CA LEU A 153 -5.84 -7.71 1.32
C LEU A 153 -7.35 -7.95 1.24
N THR A 154 -7.85 -8.98 1.92
CA THR A 154 -9.29 -9.30 1.97
C THR A 154 -10.12 -8.18 2.58
N ALA A 155 -9.62 -7.51 3.62
CA ALA A 155 -10.27 -6.34 4.18
C ALA A 155 -10.36 -5.22 3.14
N LEU A 156 -9.31 -5.01 2.34
CA LEU A 156 -9.23 -3.96 1.33
C LEU A 156 -9.98 -4.27 0.01
N GLN A 157 -10.80 -5.30 -0.06
CA GLN A 157 -11.49 -5.69 -1.32
C GLN A 157 -12.39 -4.61 -1.95
N SER A 158 -12.81 -3.60 -1.18
CA SER A 158 -13.74 -2.54 -1.61
C SER A 158 -13.06 -1.29 -2.16
N VAL A 159 -11.72 -1.18 -2.06
CA VAL A 159 -10.98 0.04 -2.41
C VAL A 159 -11.11 0.39 -3.89
N GLU A 160 -11.04 1.70 -4.17
CA GLU A 160 -11.02 2.27 -5.52
C GLU A 160 -9.58 2.59 -5.95
N CYS A 161 -8.73 2.95 -5.00
CA CYS A 161 -7.30 3.21 -5.18
C CYS A 161 -6.49 2.31 -4.25
N LEU A 162 -5.51 1.59 -4.80
CA LEU A 162 -4.56 0.79 -4.04
C LEU A 162 -3.14 1.10 -4.49
N GLN A 163 -2.29 1.53 -3.58
CA GLN A 163 -0.84 1.51 -3.73
C GLN A 163 -0.27 0.30 -3.00
N LEU A 164 0.54 -0.49 -3.68
CA LEU A 164 1.14 -1.71 -3.15
C LEU A 164 2.65 -1.73 -3.43
N ALA A 165 3.45 -1.95 -2.39
CA ALA A 165 4.86 -2.26 -2.50
C ALA A 165 5.09 -3.47 -3.41
N SER A 166 6.10 -3.39 -4.29
CA SER A 166 6.50 -4.53 -5.11
C SER A 166 6.97 -5.72 -4.24
N TYR A 167 7.43 -5.46 -3.02
CA TYR A 167 7.68 -6.47 -1.99
C TYR A 167 6.45 -7.35 -1.72
N PHE A 168 5.29 -6.76 -1.46
CA PHE A 168 4.06 -7.52 -1.22
C PHE A 168 3.56 -8.24 -2.47
N VAL A 169 3.81 -7.69 -3.67
CA VAL A 169 3.51 -8.39 -4.93
C VAL A 169 4.27 -9.72 -5.00
N LYS A 170 5.57 -9.74 -4.70
CA LYS A 170 6.39 -10.97 -4.70
C LYS A 170 5.85 -12.03 -3.72
N ALA A 171 5.28 -11.60 -2.60
CA ALA A 171 4.67 -12.48 -1.59
C ALA A 171 3.33 -13.12 -2.02
N LEU A 172 2.68 -12.62 -3.09
CA LEU A 172 1.37 -13.12 -3.53
C LEU A 172 1.41 -14.55 -4.08
N THR A 173 2.60 -15.13 -4.26
CA THR A 173 2.74 -16.56 -4.60
C THR A 173 1.96 -17.45 -3.63
N HIS A 174 2.02 -17.12 -2.34
CA HIS A 174 1.42 -17.91 -1.27
C HIS A 174 0.18 -17.26 -0.65
N ALA A 175 0.00 -15.95 -0.80
CA ALA A 175 -1.15 -15.23 -0.23
C ALA A 175 -2.45 -15.46 -1.01
N SER A 176 -3.58 -15.38 -0.31
CA SER A 176 -4.89 -15.26 -0.94
C SER A 176 -5.10 -13.81 -1.39
N VAL A 177 -5.49 -13.62 -2.65
CA VAL A 177 -5.76 -12.30 -3.23
C VAL A 177 -7.25 -12.21 -3.52
N PRO A 178 -7.99 -11.25 -2.93
CA PRO A 178 -9.41 -11.11 -3.19
C PRO A 178 -9.65 -10.49 -4.57
N VAL A 179 -10.88 -10.60 -5.06
CA VAL A 179 -11.32 -9.86 -6.25
C VAL A 179 -11.58 -8.40 -5.86
N PHE A 180 -10.78 -7.47 -6.39
CA PHE A 180 -10.94 -6.04 -6.18
C PHE A 180 -11.95 -5.45 -7.18
N LYS A 181 -13.24 -5.63 -6.89
CA LYS A 181 -14.33 -5.30 -7.83
C LYS A 181 -14.49 -3.81 -8.15
N ASN A 182 -14.00 -2.95 -7.25
CA ASN A 182 -14.14 -1.50 -7.37
C ASN A 182 -12.82 -0.80 -7.71
N LEU A 183 -11.71 -1.52 -7.83
CA LEU A 183 -10.40 -0.92 -8.02
C LEU A 183 -10.30 -0.30 -9.41
N ILE A 184 -10.07 1.02 -9.43
CA ILE A 184 -9.93 1.84 -10.63
C ILE A 184 -8.45 2.16 -10.87
N ARG A 185 -7.69 2.39 -9.79
CA ARG A 185 -6.27 2.74 -9.85
C ARG A 185 -5.43 1.80 -9.00
N LEU A 186 -4.41 1.22 -9.63
CA LEU A 186 -3.40 0.42 -8.97
C LEU A 186 -2.02 1.07 -9.17
N ASP A 187 -1.35 1.37 -8.07
CA ASP A 187 0.01 1.89 -8.08
C ASP A 187 0.95 0.85 -7.46
N LEU A 188 2.05 0.55 -8.14
CA LEU A 188 3.08 -0.39 -7.70
C LEU A 188 4.33 0.40 -7.33
N SER A 189 4.77 0.26 -6.08
CA SER A 189 5.79 1.14 -5.45
C SER A 189 7.07 0.41 -5.04
N GLU A 190 8.04 1.19 -4.55
CA GLU A 190 9.38 0.77 -4.12
C GLU A 190 10.28 0.30 -5.27
N ASP A 191 10.42 -1.02 -5.49
CA ASP A 191 11.27 -1.55 -6.56
C ASP A 191 10.62 -1.62 -7.94
N GLN A 192 11.46 -1.86 -8.95
CA GLN A 192 11.05 -2.29 -10.29
C GLN A 192 10.19 -3.56 -10.25
N VAL A 193 9.13 -3.55 -11.06
CA VAL A 193 8.20 -4.68 -11.19
C VAL A 193 8.51 -5.48 -12.46
N ASP A 194 8.73 -6.79 -12.34
CA ASP A 194 8.86 -7.70 -13.49
C ASP A 194 7.46 -8.02 -14.08
N LEU A 195 7.19 -7.57 -15.30
CA LEU A 195 5.92 -7.87 -15.99
C LEU A 195 5.75 -9.37 -16.32
N SER A 196 6.83 -10.15 -16.26
CA SER A 196 6.83 -11.60 -16.46
C SER A 196 6.51 -12.38 -15.18
N SER A 197 6.30 -11.67 -14.05
CA SER A 197 5.94 -12.24 -12.75
C SER A 197 4.55 -12.87 -12.78
N LYS A 198 4.45 -14.11 -12.27
CA LYS A 198 3.17 -14.79 -12.10
C LYS A 198 2.33 -14.17 -10.99
N GLU A 199 3.01 -13.56 -10.03
CA GLU A 199 2.41 -12.91 -8.87
C GLU A 199 1.71 -11.62 -9.30
N LEU A 200 2.35 -10.83 -10.15
CA LEU A 200 1.73 -9.68 -10.81
C LEU A 200 0.54 -10.11 -11.68
N GLU A 201 0.70 -11.15 -12.50
CA GLU A 201 -0.39 -11.69 -13.31
C GLU A 201 -1.57 -12.14 -12.46
N LYS A 202 -1.31 -12.83 -11.34
CA LYS A 202 -2.33 -13.25 -10.38
C LYS A 202 -3.09 -12.05 -9.84
N MET A 203 -2.39 -10.98 -9.45
CA MET A 203 -3.01 -9.77 -8.90
C MET A 203 -3.83 -8.99 -9.93
N LEU A 204 -3.27 -8.74 -11.11
CA LEU A 204 -3.96 -8.00 -12.17
C LEU A 204 -5.23 -8.71 -12.63
N ASN A 205 -5.24 -10.05 -12.64
CA ASN A 205 -6.44 -10.84 -12.93
C ASN A 205 -7.51 -10.78 -11.83
N GLN A 206 -7.20 -10.25 -10.65
CA GLN A 206 -8.18 -9.94 -9.61
C GLN A 206 -8.76 -8.52 -9.70
N CYS A 207 -8.37 -7.73 -10.70
CA CYS A 207 -8.73 -6.31 -10.82
C CYS A 207 -9.58 -6.07 -12.09
N PRO A 208 -10.86 -6.49 -12.13
CA PRO A 208 -11.65 -6.52 -13.37
C PRO A 208 -12.09 -5.14 -13.90
N ARG A 209 -11.81 -4.05 -13.18
CA ARG A 209 -12.21 -2.68 -13.54
C ARG A 209 -11.05 -1.67 -13.53
N VAL A 210 -9.81 -2.15 -13.38
CA VAL A 210 -8.67 -1.25 -13.29
C VAL A 210 -8.50 -0.46 -14.59
N GLU A 211 -8.47 0.87 -14.47
CA GLU A 211 -8.32 1.79 -15.58
C GLU A 211 -6.94 2.44 -15.61
N THR A 212 -6.30 2.61 -14.44
CA THR A 212 -4.97 3.22 -14.30
C THR A 212 -4.01 2.27 -13.60
N LEU A 213 -2.85 2.06 -14.20
CA LEU A 213 -1.74 1.28 -13.64
C LEU A 213 -0.46 2.13 -13.61
N THR A 214 0.08 2.33 -12.41
CA THR A 214 1.29 3.13 -12.21
C THR A 214 2.43 2.24 -11.71
N PHE A 215 3.62 2.38 -12.30
CA PHE A 215 4.85 1.74 -11.86
C PHE A 215 5.78 2.80 -11.29
N LEU A 216 5.68 3.05 -9.99
CA LEU A 216 6.43 4.09 -9.29
C LEU A 216 7.91 3.72 -9.09
N GLY A 217 8.24 2.44 -8.96
CA GLY A 217 9.63 1.95 -8.89
C GLY A 217 10.23 1.58 -10.25
N GLY A 218 9.48 1.75 -11.34
CA GLY A 218 9.84 1.33 -12.68
C GLY A 218 9.40 -0.09 -13.03
N ILE A 219 9.82 -0.54 -14.21
CA ILE A 219 9.40 -1.83 -14.79
C ILE A 219 10.61 -2.61 -15.27
N SER A 220 10.46 -3.92 -15.35
CA SER A 220 11.40 -4.81 -16.00
C SER A 220 10.66 -5.98 -16.65
N THR A 221 11.38 -6.75 -17.45
CA THR A 221 10.96 -8.06 -17.93
C THR A 221 12.09 -9.05 -17.73
N ASP A 222 11.75 -10.33 -17.57
CA ASP A 222 12.73 -11.38 -17.77
C ASP A 222 13.41 -11.28 -19.15
N TYR A 223 14.66 -11.72 -19.24
CA TYR A 223 15.38 -11.78 -20.51
C TYR A 223 14.78 -12.80 -21.48
N CYS A 224 13.93 -13.70 -20.98
CA CYS A 224 13.41 -14.80 -21.78
C CYS A 224 12.25 -14.38 -22.69
N ALA A 225 11.56 -13.27 -22.42
CA ALA A 225 10.41 -12.68 -23.15
C ALA A 225 9.20 -13.62 -23.37
N ARG A 226 9.41 -14.94 -23.36
CA ARG A 226 8.43 -16.00 -23.58
C ARG A 226 7.35 -16.00 -22.51
N ARG A 227 7.73 -15.77 -21.24
CA ARG A 227 6.78 -15.72 -20.14
C ARG A 227 5.84 -14.54 -20.29
N LEU A 228 6.39 -13.36 -20.57
CA LEU A 228 5.60 -12.16 -20.83
C LEU A 228 4.63 -12.36 -22.00
N LEU A 229 5.10 -12.93 -23.11
CA LEU A 229 4.24 -13.21 -24.27
C LEU A 229 3.13 -14.23 -23.98
N SER A 230 3.35 -15.14 -23.02
CA SER A 230 2.36 -16.10 -22.54
C SER A 230 1.47 -15.58 -21.40
N SER A 231 1.80 -14.43 -20.82
CA SER A 231 1.05 -13.86 -19.70
C SER A 231 -0.36 -13.49 -20.12
N ASN A 232 -1.33 -13.84 -19.28
CA ASN A 232 -2.74 -13.53 -19.53
C ASN A 232 -3.16 -12.34 -18.67
N LEU A 233 -2.66 -11.16 -19.01
CA LEU A 233 -3.00 -9.90 -18.35
C LEU A 233 -4.29 -9.34 -18.96
N THR A 234 -5.43 -9.88 -18.52
CA THR A 234 -6.76 -9.60 -19.12
C THR A 234 -7.15 -8.12 -19.06
N CYS A 235 -6.73 -7.39 -18.02
CA CYS A 235 -7.02 -5.96 -17.88
C CYS A 235 -6.38 -5.11 -18.99
N LEU A 236 -5.21 -5.51 -19.53
CA LEU A 236 -4.52 -4.77 -20.59
C LEU A 236 -5.37 -4.66 -21.86
N SER A 237 -6.10 -5.73 -22.19
CA SER A 237 -6.90 -5.79 -23.41
C SER A 237 -8.37 -5.38 -23.21
N SER A 238 -8.78 -4.97 -22.01
CA SER A 238 -10.20 -4.78 -21.70
C SER A 238 -10.54 -3.48 -20.98
N THR A 239 -9.78 -3.10 -19.96
CA THR A 239 -10.16 -1.99 -19.07
C THR A 239 -9.10 -0.91 -18.93
N LEU A 240 -7.84 -1.25 -19.14
CA LEU A 240 -6.74 -0.34 -18.86
C LEU A 240 -6.67 0.80 -19.89
N LYS A 241 -6.79 2.04 -19.41
CA LYS A 241 -6.78 3.27 -20.20
C LYS A 241 -5.51 4.08 -20.01
N ARG A 242 -4.89 4.00 -18.83
CA ARG A 242 -3.71 4.80 -18.49
C ARG A 242 -2.60 3.95 -17.87
N ILE A 243 -1.40 4.14 -18.37
CA ILE A 243 -0.17 3.59 -17.79
C ILE A 243 0.77 4.75 -17.47
N SER A 244 1.38 4.72 -16.29
CA SER A 244 2.44 5.65 -15.91
C SER A 244 3.65 4.87 -15.41
N ILE A 245 4.84 5.17 -15.91
CA ILE A 245 6.09 4.48 -15.58
C ILE A 245 7.12 5.51 -15.12
N SER A 246 7.61 5.36 -13.90
CA SER A 246 8.67 6.19 -13.32
C SER A 246 10.03 5.48 -13.40
N TYR A 247 11.13 6.21 -13.15
CA TYR A 247 12.50 5.66 -13.09
C TYR A 247 12.89 4.82 -14.32
N PHE A 248 12.48 5.26 -15.51
CA PHE A 248 12.75 4.54 -16.76
C PHE A 248 14.18 4.82 -17.26
N ASN A 249 15.00 3.78 -17.41
CA ASN A 249 16.38 3.88 -17.88
C ASN A 249 16.51 3.74 -19.41
N GLY A 250 15.54 3.09 -20.07
CA GLY A 250 15.59 2.82 -21.51
C GLY A 250 16.40 1.59 -21.89
N ASN A 251 16.71 0.71 -20.94
CA ASN A 251 17.42 -0.53 -21.25
C ASN A 251 16.54 -1.50 -22.06
N THR A 252 17.15 -2.52 -22.66
CA THR A 252 16.45 -3.48 -23.54
C THR A 252 15.26 -4.16 -22.87
N SER A 253 15.35 -4.47 -21.57
CA SER A 253 14.28 -5.12 -20.80
C SER A 253 13.08 -4.18 -20.63
N GLU A 254 13.34 -2.95 -20.21
CA GLU A 254 12.35 -1.88 -20.07
C GLU A 254 11.68 -1.51 -21.41
N LEU A 255 12.45 -1.35 -22.48
CA LEU A 255 11.90 -1.08 -23.82
C LEU A 255 10.99 -2.21 -24.29
N PHE A 256 11.38 -3.46 -24.02
CA PHE A 256 10.56 -4.63 -24.37
C PHE A 256 9.26 -4.67 -23.55
N ALA A 257 9.31 -4.33 -22.25
CA ALA A 257 8.12 -4.17 -21.41
C ALA A 257 7.13 -3.17 -22.03
N VAL A 258 7.61 -1.98 -22.39
CA VAL A 258 6.77 -0.92 -22.98
C VAL A 258 6.18 -1.37 -24.32
N GLN A 259 6.97 -2.00 -25.18
CA GLN A 259 6.47 -2.54 -26.45
C GLN A 259 5.36 -3.57 -26.23
N PHE A 260 5.52 -4.46 -25.26
CA PHE A 260 4.50 -5.43 -24.91
C PHE A 260 3.21 -4.75 -24.41
N LEU A 261 3.33 -3.76 -23.53
CA LEU A 261 2.18 -3.00 -23.01
C LEU A 261 1.44 -2.25 -24.13
N LEU A 262 2.15 -1.59 -25.04
CA LEU A 262 1.55 -0.92 -26.21
C LEU A 262 0.88 -1.91 -27.18
N TRP A 263 1.46 -3.10 -27.34
CA TRP A 263 0.90 -4.15 -28.17
C TRP A 263 -0.33 -4.82 -27.55
N LYS A 264 -0.39 -5.02 -26.23
CA LYS A 264 -1.57 -5.63 -25.57
C LYS A 264 -2.66 -4.63 -25.21
N GLY A 265 -2.30 -3.37 -25.03
CA GLY A 265 -3.17 -2.27 -24.60
C GLY A 265 -4.15 -1.81 -25.67
N THR A 266 -5.21 -2.58 -25.93
CA THR A 266 -6.22 -2.24 -26.96
C THR A 266 -7.12 -1.06 -26.56
N CYS A 267 -7.29 -0.81 -25.26
CA CYS A 267 -8.11 0.28 -24.73
C CYS A 267 -7.27 1.45 -24.20
N LEU A 268 -5.95 1.42 -24.41
CA LEU A 268 -5.04 2.39 -23.82
C LEU A 268 -5.22 3.77 -24.47
N GLU A 269 -5.51 4.77 -23.65
CA GLU A 269 -5.69 6.17 -24.07
C GLU A 269 -4.39 6.95 -23.87
N LYS A 270 -3.64 6.66 -22.80
CA LYS A 270 -2.43 7.39 -22.46
C LYS A 270 -1.36 6.50 -21.82
N MET A 271 -0.11 6.72 -22.21
CA MET A 271 1.07 6.17 -21.56
C MET A 271 2.08 7.29 -21.26
N ASP A 272 2.36 7.51 -19.98
CA ASP A 272 3.35 8.48 -19.51
C ASP A 272 4.60 7.73 -19.03
N ILE A 273 5.77 8.10 -19.57
CA ILE A 273 7.07 7.51 -19.21
C ILE A 273 7.96 8.64 -18.70
N TYR A 274 8.47 8.50 -17.47
CA TYR A 274 9.37 9.44 -16.83
C TYR A 274 10.75 8.80 -16.70
N CYS A 275 11.71 9.35 -17.45
CA CYS A 275 13.08 8.85 -17.49
C CYS A 275 13.84 9.20 -16.20
N TYR A 276 14.78 8.32 -15.82
CA TYR A 276 15.68 8.57 -14.71
C TYR A 276 16.69 9.68 -15.02
N GLU A 277 16.99 10.55 -14.05
CA GLU A 277 18.03 11.57 -14.18
C GLU A 277 19.41 10.91 -14.31
N GLY A 278 19.89 10.74 -15.56
CA GLY A 278 21.17 10.11 -15.88
C GLY A 278 21.09 8.89 -16.81
N GLY A 279 19.89 8.48 -17.22
CA GLY A 279 19.67 7.47 -18.26
C GLY A 279 19.88 7.99 -19.69
N ASP A 280 19.54 7.16 -20.68
CA ASP A 280 19.59 7.55 -22.10
C ASP A 280 18.70 8.79 -22.36
N ALA A 281 19.06 9.58 -23.38
CA ALA A 281 18.37 10.84 -23.65
C ALA A 281 16.86 10.58 -23.92
N PRO A 282 15.92 11.20 -23.17
CA PRO A 282 14.47 10.97 -23.32
C PRO A 282 13.97 11.13 -24.77
N LYS A 283 14.66 11.96 -25.55
CA LYS A 283 14.38 12.17 -26.99
C LYS A 283 14.60 10.92 -27.84
N GLU A 284 15.67 10.17 -27.60
CA GLU A 284 15.99 8.97 -28.38
C GLU A 284 15.03 7.83 -28.05
N ILE A 285 14.76 7.62 -26.75
CA ILE A 285 13.72 6.70 -26.26
C ILE A 285 12.37 7.07 -26.85
N GLY A 286 11.98 8.35 -26.79
CA GLY A 286 10.72 8.85 -27.35
C GLY A 286 10.59 8.58 -28.85
N LEU A 287 11.66 8.82 -29.63
CA LEU A 287 11.67 8.51 -31.06
C LEU A 287 11.50 7.01 -31.31
N PHE A 288 12.24 6.16 -30.59
CA PHE A 288 12.14 4.70 -30.73
C PHE A 288 10.74 4.18 -30.38
N LEU A 289 10.18 4.59 -29.24
CA LEU A 289 8.86 4.16 -28.79
C LEU A 289 7.74 4.71 -29.68
N SER A 290 7.91 5.90 -30.26
CA SER A 290 6.92 6.46 -31.19
C SER A 290 6.74 5.61 -32.45
N ALA A 291 7.79 4.90 -32.88
CA ALA A 291 7.79 4.00 -34.04
C ALA A 291 7.26 2.59 -33.71
N CYS A 292 7.06 2.26 -32.42
CA CYS A 292 6.54 0.97 -32.02
C CYS A 292 5.07 0.82 -32.39
N HIS A 293 4.67 -0.41 -32.72
CA HIS A 293 3.28 -0.75 -32.98
C HIS A 293 2.44 -0.60 -31.70
N ARG A 294 1.23 -0.04 -31.86
CA ARG A 294 0.26 0.17 -30.78
C ARG A 294 -1.05 -0.46 -31.22
N SER A 295 -1.66 -1.24 -30.33
CA SER A 295 -3.00 -1.80 -30.61
C SER A 295 -4.10 -0.76 -30.47
N SER A 296 -3.90 0.25 -29.62
CA SER A 296 -4.74 1.43 -29.56
C SER A 296 -4.14 2.54 -30.43
N GLU A 297 -4.84 2.89 -31.51
CA GLU A 297 -4.43 3.97 -32.43
C GLU A 297 -4.54 5.36 -31.78
N THR A 298 -5.37 5.50 -30.75
CA THR A 298 -5.60 6.76 -30.04
C THR A 298 -4.68 6.95 -28.83
N CYS A 299 -3.80 5.99 -28.53
CA CYS A 299 -2.92 6.07 -27.38
C CYS A 299 -1.90 7.22 -27.53
N GLU A 300 -2.02 8.22 -26.67
CA GLU A 300 -1.03 9.28 -26.50
C GLU A 300 0.17 8.77 -25.72
N LEU A 301 1.38 8.99 -26.24
CA LEU A 301 2.63 8.59 -25.59
C LEU A 301 3.42 9.83 -25.21
N TYR A 302 3.70 9.98 -23.91
CA TYR A 302 4.58 11.01 -23.37
C TYR A 302 5.86 10.36 -22.82
N VAL A 303 7.01 10.92 -23.18
CA VAL A 303 8.33 10.52 -22.65
C VAL A 303 9.02 11.79 -22.15
N GLY A 304 9.17 11.89 -20.84
CA GLY A 304 9.68 13.06 -20.11
C GLY A 304 11.00 12.80 -19.41
#